data_AF-A0A843YJX5-F1
#
_entry.id   AF-A0A843YJX5-F1
#
_cell.length_a   1.000
_cell.length_b   1.000
_cell.length_c   1.000
_cell.angle_alpha   90.00
_cell.angle_beta   90.00
_cell.angle_gamma   90.00
#
_symmetry.space_group_name_H-M   'P 1'
#
loop_
_entity.id
_entity.type
_entity.pdbx_description
1 polymer ?
#
loop_
_entity_poly.entity_id
_entity_poly.type
_entity_poly.pdbx_seq_one_letter_code
_entity_poly.pdbx_strand_id
1 'polypeptide(L)' 'MTVVGVIILGAGFNCTIHEGFANPCMVLGRDIGETAYGLGVFAAWGPLFVLPISLGMAILWGAFTLVARLWARNR' A
#
# COMPACT_ATOMS: atom_id res chain seq x y z
N MET A 1 -5.60 -0.89 0.58
CA MET A 1 -6.38 -0.87 1.84
C MET A 1 -5.63 -0.22 3.01
N THR A 2 -4.29 -0.12 2.99
CA THR A 2 -3.49 0.37 4.12
C THR A 2 -3.57 1.89 4.30
N VAL A 3 -3.36 2.69 3.24
CA VAL A 3 -3.43 4.16 3.31
C VAL A 3 -4.82 4.66 3.68
N VAL A 4 -5.86 4.06 3.10
CA VAL A 4 -7.26 4.40 3.40
C VAL A 4 -7.59 4.06 4.86
N GLY A 5 -7.10 2.93 5.38
CA GLY A 5 -7.26 2.57 6.79
C GLY A 5 -6.62 3.60 7.73
N VAL A 6 -5.40 4.05 7.43
CA VAL A 6 -4.71 5.10 8.19
C VAL A 6 -5.50 6.42 8.15
N ILE A 7 -6.05 6.81 7.01
CA ILE A 7 -6.86 8.04 6.88
C ILE A 7 -8.15 7.94 7.70
N ILE A 8 -8.85 6.80 7.67
CA ILE A 8 -10.09 6.62 8.44
C ILE A 8 -9.80 6.64 9.95
N LEU A 9 -8.72 6.00 10.39
CA LEU A 9 -8.33 5.98 11.80
C LEU A 9 -7.86 7.35 12.30
N GLY A 10 -7.08 8.06 11.49
CA GLY A 10 -6.61 9.41 11.82
C GLY A 10 -7.72 10.45 11.77
N ALA A 11 -8.42 10.57 10.65
CA ALA A 11 -9.41 11.63 10.43
C ALA A 11 -10.79 11.30 11.01
N GLY A 12 -11.16 10.01 11.11
CA GLY A 12 -12.47 9.58 11.59
C GLY A 12 -12.52 9.30 13.10
N PHE A 13 -11.44 8.77 13.66
CA PHE A 13 -11.37 8.38 15.09
C PHE A 13 -10.34 9.18 15.89
N ASN A 14 -9.72 10.19 15.29
CA ASN A 14 -8.72 11.07 15.91
C ASN A 14 -7.54 10.30 16.53
N CYS A 15 -7.19 9.14 15.96
CA CYS A 15 -6.09 8.32 16.45
C CYS A 15 -4.77 8.74 15.81
N THR A 16 -3.75 8.90 16.64
CA THR A 16 -2.39 9.19 16.18
C THR A 16 -1.70 7.90 15.78
N ILE A 17 -1.35 7.77 14.49
CA ILE A 17 -0.58 6.63 13.98
C ILE A 17 0.91 6.95 14.08
N HIS A 18 1.65 6.13 14.82
CA HIS A 18 3.10 6.18 14.88
C HIS A 18 3.70 4.97 14.16
N GLU A 19 4.84 5.16 13.50
CA GLU A 19 5.57 4.11 12.78
C GLU A 19 6.60 3.37 13.65
N GLY A 20 6.93 3.91 14.82
CA GLY A 20 7.92 3.33 15.76
C GLY A 20 7.35 2.71 17.04
N PHE A 21 6.07 2.92 17.35
CA PHE A 21 5.44 2.41 18.57
C PHE A 21 3.93 2.28 18.44
N ALA A 22 3.32 1.30 19.13
CA ALA A 22 1.87 1.11 19.17
C ALA A 22 1.23 1.97 20.28
N ASN A 23 0.49 3.00 19.89
CA ASN A 23 -0.27 3.83 20.83
C ASN A 23 -1.71 3.31 20.98
N PRO A 24 -2.28 3.23 22.19
CA PRO A 24 -3.66 2.82 22.38
C PRO A 24 -4.61 3.73 21.60
N CYS A 25 -5.44 3.12 20.76
CA CYS A 25 -6.45 3.79 19.94
C CYS A 25 -7.78 3.09 20.18
N MET A 26 -8.69 3.78 20.88
CA MET A 26 -10.00 3.25 21.24
C MET A 26 -11.02 3.56 20.15
N VAL A 27 -11.45 2.52 19.43
CA VAL A 27 -12.51 2.62 18.43
C VAL A 27 -13.67 1.74 18.86
N LEU A 28 -14.84 2.35 19.07
CA LEU A 28 -16.05 1.66 19.55
C LEU A 28 -15.82 0.80 20.82
N GLY A 29 -14.93 1.24 21.71
CA GLY A 29 -14.60 0.52 22.95
C GLY A 29 -13.66 -0.68 22.80
N ARG A 30 -13.05 -0.86 21.62
CA ARG A 30 -11.98 -1.83 21.38
C ARG A 30 -10.67 -1.10 21.12
N ASP A 31 -9.60 -1.58 21.75
CA ASP A 31 -8.26 -1.12 21.45
C ASP A 31 -7.80 -1.75 20.14
N ILE A 32 -7.50 -0.89 19.17
CA ILE A 32 -6.98 -1.28 17.85
C ILE A 32 -5.59 -0.67 17.60
N GLY A 33 -4.89 -0.23 18.65
CA GLY A 33 -3.59 0.43 18.57
C GLY A 33 -2.53 -0.38 17.83
N GLU A 34 -2.46 -1.68 18.09
CA GLU A 34 -1.55 -2.61 17.37
C GLU A 34 -1.87 -2.70 15.88
N THR A 35 -3.15 -2.72 15.52
CA THR A 35 -3.55 -2.75 14.11
C THR A 35 -3.29 -1.42 13.43
N ALA A 36 -3.49 -0.29 14.12
CA ALA A 36 -3.18 1.05 13.61
C ALA A 36 -1.68 1.21 13.38
N TYR A 37 -0.85 0.68 14.27
CA TYR A 37 0.61 0.62 14.11
C TYR A 37 1.01 -0.18 12.87
N GLY A 38 0.54 -1.43 12.74
CA GLY A 38 0.84 -2.27 11.59
C GLY A 38 0.39 -1.62 10.27
N LEU A 39 -0.79 -0.99 10.25
CA LEU A 39 -1.27 -0.24 9.09
C LEU A 39 -0.40 0.98 8.76
N GLY A 40 0.09 1.70 9.77
CA GLY A 40 1.01 2.83 9.61
C GLY A 40 2.33 2.40 8.97
N VAL A 41 2.95 1.33 9.49
CA VAL A 41 4.18 0.77 8.95
C VAL A 41 3.98 0.30 7.51
N PHE A 42 2.92 -0.46 7.23
CA PHE A 42 2.64 -0.88 5.86
C PHE A 42 2.27 0.27 4.92
N ALA A 43 1.68 1.36 5.41
CA ALA A 43 1.37 2.53 4.59
C ALA A 43 2.63 3.34 4.25
N ALA A 44 3.55 3.51 5.20
CA ALA A 44 4.81 4.23 4.99
C ALA A 44 5.79 3.42 4.12
N TRP A 45 5.94 2.13 4.42
CA TRP A 45 7.00 1.30 3.84
C TRP A 45 6.51 0.35 2.73
N GLY A 46 5.24 -0.02 2.73
CA GLY A 46 4.66 -0.93 1.73
C GLY A 46 4.75 -0.41 0.29
N PRO A 47 4.40 0.86 0.00
CA PRO A 47 4.54 1.41 -1.35
C PRO A 47 5.99 1.41 -1.85
N LEU A 48 6.97 1.54 -0.96
CA LEU A 48 8.39 1.57 -1.32
C LEU A 48 8.83 0.28 -2.05
N PHE A 49 8.28 -0.87 -1.66
CA PHE A 49 8.59 -2.15 -2.30
C PHE A 49 7.60 -2.51 -3.40
N VAL A 50 6.30 -2.33 -3.14
CA VAL A 50 5.26 -2.78 -4.07
C VAL A 50 5.25 -1.96 -5.36
N LEU A 51 5.52 -0.66 -5.27
CA LEU A 51 5.45 0.24 -6.41
C LEU A 51 6.55 -0.03 -7.47
N PRO A 52 7.85 -0.14 -7.14
CA PRO A 52 8.86 -0.47 -8.14
C PRO A 52 8.68 -1.89 -8.71
N ILE A 53 8.27 -2.87 -7.90
CA ILE A 53 8.03 -4.24 -8.39
C ILE A 53 6.87 -4.27 -9.39
N SER A 54 5.73 -3.67 -9.02
CA SER A 54 4.55 -3.63 -9.90
C SER A 54 4.81 -2.82 -11.17
N LEU A 55 5.50 -1.69 -11.07
CA LEU A 55 5.89 -0.87 -12.23
C LEU A 55 6.84 -1.65 -13.15
N GLY A 56 7.86 -2.31 -12.59
CA GLY A 56 8.79 -3.15 -13.35
C GLY A 56 8.08 -4.28 -14.10
N MET A 57 7.14 -4.96 -13.43
CA MET A 57 6.32 -6.00 -14.03
C MET A 57 5.45 -5.46 -15.18
N ALA A 58 4.83 -4.29 -14.98
CA ALA A 58 4.02 -3.63 -16.00
C ALA A 58 4.85 -3.22 -17.22
N ILE A 59 6.07 -2.72 -17.01
CA ILE A 59 7.00 -2.36 -18.10
C ILE A 59 7.42 -3.60 -18.88
N LEU A 60 7.81 -4.68 -18.20
CA LEU A 60 8.21 -5.93 -18.85
C LEU A 60 7.06 -6.51 -19.66
N TRP A 61 5.85 -6.52 -19.11
CA TRP A 61 4.65 -6.95 -19.82
C TRP A 61 4.35 -6.07 -21.05
N GLY A 62 4.45 -4.75 -20.88
CA GLY A 62 4.27 -3.79 -21.97
C GLY A 62 5.29 -4.01 -23.10
N ALA A 63 6.57 -4.20 -22.76
CA ALA A 63 7.62 -4.49 -23.72
C ALA A 63 7.36 -5.82 -24.45
N PHE A 64 7.03 -6.88 -23.71
CA PHE A 64 6.74 -8.19 -24.29
C PHE A 64 5.57 -8.14 -25.28
N THR A 65 4.46 -7.52 -24.88
CA THR A 65 3.27 -7.40 -25.73
C THR A 65 3.54 -6.52 -26.95
N LEU A 66 4.34 -5.46 -26.82
CA LEU A 66 4.76 -4.63 -27.95
C LEU A 66 5.58 -5.44 -28.95
N VAL A 67 6.61 -6.16 -28.49
CA VAL A 67 7.45 -7.01 -29.34
C VAL A 67 6.63 -8.09 -30.03
N ALA A 68 5.75 -8.78 -29.30
CA ALA A 68 4.88 -9.81 -29.85
C ALA A 68 3.96 -9.26 -30.95
N ARG A 69 3.40 -8.07 -30.76
CA ARG A 69 2.57 -7.39 -31.77
C ARG A 69 3.37 -6.97 -33.00
N LEU A 70 4.59 -6.47 -32.81
CA LEU A 70 5.47 -6.09 -33.92
C LEU A 70 5.88 -7.31 -34.73
N TRP A 71 6.22 -8.42 -34.07
CA TRP A 71 6.52 -9.70 -34.73
C TRP A 71 5.32 -10.26 -35.51
N ALA A 72 4.12 -10.22 -34.92
CA ALA A 72 2.91 -10.67 -35.59
C ALA A 72 2.51 -9.78 -36.79
N ARG A 73 2.88 -8.49 -36.78
CA ARG A 73 2.64 -7.58 -37.92
C ARG A 73 3.65 -7.74 -39.05
N ASN A 74 4.86 -8.22 -38.76
CA ASN A 74 5.93 -8.39 -39.74
C ASN A 74 5.94 -9.79 -40.39
N ARG A 75 5.01 -10.66 -39.99
CA ARG A 75 4.74 -11.97 -40.59
C ARG A 75 3.44 -11.92 -41.38
#